data_AF-A0A9D4VGT9-F1
#
_entry.id   AF-A0A9D4VGT9-F1
#
_cell.length_a   1.000
_cell.length_b   1.000
_cell.length_c   1.000
_cell.angle_alpha   90.00
_cell.angle_beta   90.00
_cell.angle_gamma   90.00
#
_symmetry.space_group_name_H-M   'P 1'
#
loop_
_entity.id
_entity.type
_entity.pdbx_description
1 polymer ?
#
loop_
_entity_poly.entity_id
_entity_poly.type
_entity_poly.pdbx_seq_one_letter_code
_entity_poly.pdbx_strand_id
1 'polypeptide(L)'
;GYIEAIREIEQQLQSGTSNVKFDDIAVACGSGGTIAGLALGSSLSTLKARVHAFSVCDDPDYFHNFVQDLLDGLKAGVNSRDIVHIQNAKGIGYAMNTSEELKFVKEIAEATGVVLDPVYSGKAAYALVKDINENPKKWEGRKILFIHTGGLLGLYDKVDQLGSFVGNWQRMDVNESVPRQDGTGKMF
;
A
#
# COMPACT_ATOMS: atom_id res chain seq x y z
N GLY A 1 -4.79 1.99 16.15
CA GLY A 1 -4.82 1.69 14.71
C GLY A 1 -3.42 1.34 14.25
N TYR A 2 -2.84 2.06 13.29
CA TYR A 2 -1.53 1.71 12.74
C TYR A 2 -0.32 1.90 13.68
N ILE A 3 -0.45 2.67 14.77
CA ILE A 3 0.53 2.63 15.87
C ILE A 3 0.55 1.24 16.52
N GLU A 4 -0.62 0.64 16.75
CA GLU A 4 -0.75 -0.72 17.29
C GLU A 4 -0.27 -1.76 16.27
N ALA A 5 -0.42 -1.52 14.97
CA ALA A 5 0.15 -2.39 13.94
C ALA A 5 1.69 -2.47 14.03
N ILE A 6 2.38 -1.36 14.38
CA ILE A 6 3.82 -1.42 14.65
C ILE A 6 4.12 -2.27 15.88
N ARG A 7 3.32 -2.15 16.94
CA ARG A 7 3.49 -2.99 18.16
C ARG A 7 3.28 -4.47 17.84
N GLU A 8 2.30 -4.78 16.99
CA GLU A 8 2.06 -6.14 16.51
C GLU A 8 3.25 -6.67 15.72
N ILE A 9 3.80 -5.88 14.79
CA ILE A 9 5.02 -6.23 14.04
C ILE A 9 6.18 -6.50 14.99
N GLU A 10 6.42 -5.64 15.98
CA GLU A 10 7.48 -5.87 16.97
C GLU A 10 7.29 -7.16 17.75
N GLN A 11 6.06 -7.46 18.18
CA GLN A 11 5.74 -8.68 18.90
C GLN A 11 5.98 -9.92 18.03
N GLN A 12 5.61 -9.87 16.75
CA GLN A 12 5.86 -10.95 15.80
C GLN A 12 7.36 -11.18 15.58
N LEU A 13 8.17 -10.11 15.49
CA LEU A 13 9.61 -10.22 15.35
C LEU A 13 10.29 -10.77 16.62
N GLN A 14 9.80 -10.42 17.80
CA GLN A 14 10.33 -10.91 19.08
C GLN A 14 9.95 -12.37 19.37
N SER A 15 8.75 -12.79 18.97
CA SER A 15 8.24 -14.14 19.20
C SER A 15 8.60 -15.15 18.10
N GLY A 16 9.00 -14.65 16.92
CA GLY A 16 9.41 -15.49 15.80
C GLY A 16 10.71 -16.24 16.04
N THR A 17 10.86 -17.40 15.38
CA THR A 17 12.10 -18.20 15.39
C THR A 17 13.19 -17.63 14.47
N SER A 18 12.84 -16.65 13.63
CA SER A 18 13.75 -16.01 12.70
C SER A 18 14.22 -14.66 13.23
N ASN A 19 15.53 -14.42 13.27
CA ASN A 19 16.13 -13.14 13.66
C ASN A 19 16.05 -12.09 12.54
N VAL A 20 14.84 -11.89 11.99
CA VAL A 20 14.58 -10.90 10.94
C VAL A 20 14.46 -9.53 11.57
N LYS A 21 15.14 -8.55 10.98
CA LYS A 21 15.00 -7.14 11.30
C LYS A 21 14.66 -6.43 10.00
N PHE A 22 13.67 -5.54 10.03
CA PHE A 22 13.35 -4.68 8.90
C PHE A 22 14.03 -3.33 9.08
N ASP A 23 14.67 -2.85 8.02
CA ASP A 23 15.29 -1.53 8.00
C ASP A 23 14.30 -0.48 7.48
N ASP A 24 13.31 -0.91 6.70
CA ASP A 24 12.31 -0.06 6.06
C ASP A 24 10.91 -0.68 6.12
N ILE A 25 9.91 0.20 6.13
CA ILE A 25 8.51 -0.11 5.92
C ILE A 25 8.07 0.65 4.67
N ALA A 26 7.41 -0.02 3.73
CA ALA A 26 6.85 0.59 2.53
C ALA A 26 5.33 0.43 2.50
N VAL A 27 4.60 1.48 2.13
CA VAL A 27 3.13 1.48 2.16
C VAL A 27 2.53 2.49 1.17
N ALA A 28 1.35 2.21 0.65
CA ALA A 28 0.58 3.19 -0.12
C ALA A 28 0.04 4.32 0.76
N CYS A 29 -0.02 5.53 0.23
CA CYS A 29 -0.60 6.70 0.90
C CYS A 29 -1.79 7.25 0.10
N GLY A 30 -2.99 7.08 0.67
CA GLY A 30 -4.25 7.64 0.18
C GLY A 30 -4.73 8.81 1.04
N SER A 31 -5.28 8.53 2.24
CA SER A 31 -5.81 9.57 3.14
C SER A 31 -4.82 10.06 4.21
N GLY A 32 -3.59 9.52 4.26
CA GLY A 32 -2.57 9.93 5.22
C GLY A 32 -2.61 9.28 6.61
N GLY A 33 -3.77 8.83 7.10
CA GLY A 33 -3.91 8.27 8.47
C GLY A 33 -3.05 7.03 8.74
N THR A 34 -2.95 6.13 7.75
CA THR A 34 -2.10 4.93 7.83
C THR A 34 -0.63 5.29 8.02
N ILE A 35 -0.12 6.24 7.22
CA ILE A 35 1.29 6.62 7.26
C ILE A 35 1.64 7.40 8.53
N ALA A 36 0.70 8.22 9.05
CA ALA A 36 0.88 8.89 10.34
C ALA A 36 1.07 7.87 11.47
N GLY A 37 0.20 6.85 11.52
CA GLY A 37 0.27 5.82 12.55
C GLY A 37 1.50 4.93 12.44
N LEU A 38 1.87 4.50 11.22
CA LEU A 38 3.08 3.70 11.00
C LEU A 38 4.35 4.48 11.33
N ALA A 39 4.44 5.75 10.91
CA ALA A 39 5.62 6.59 11.14
C ALA A 39 5.80 6.92 12.61
N LEU A 40 4.75 7.34 13.30
CA LEU A 40 4.81 7.61 14.74
C LEU A 40 5.04 6.32 15.54
N GLY A 41 4.36 5.23 15.19
CA GLY A 41 4.57 3.94 15.82
C GLY A 41 6.02 3.49 15.68
N SER A 42 6.57 3.52 14.46
CA SER A 42 7.96 3.13 14.19
C SER A 42 8.95 4.03 14.93
N SER A 43 8.72 5.35 14.95
CA SER A 43 9.61 6.29 15.64
C SER A 43 9.63 6.12 17.16
N LEU A 44 8.57 5.61 17.77
CA LEU A 44 8.49 5.30 19.20
C LEU A 44 8.96 3.88 19.56
N SER A 45 8.92 2.98 18.58
CA SER A 45 9.25 1.56 18.72
C SER A 45 10.75 1.26 18.80
N THR A 46 11.10 0.03 19.17
CA THR A 46 12.45 -0.55 19.01
C THR A 46 12.75 -0.97 17.57
N LEU A 47 11.71 -1.18 16.75
CA LEU A 47 11.84 -1.48 15.32
C LEU A 47 12.64 -0.40 14.59
N LYS A 48 12.31 0.89 14.83
CA LYS A 48 12.96 2.07 14.23
C LYS A 48 13.15 1.99 12.70
N ALA A 49 12.29 1.24 12.02
CA ALA A 49 12.34 1.09 10.57
C ALA A 49 11.93 2.41 9.90
N ARG A 50 12.62 2.78 8.83
CA ARG A 50 12.28 3.99 8.05
C ARG A 50 10.96 3.77 7.31
N VAL A 51 10.01 4.69 7.46
CA VAL A 51 8.72 4.57 6.76
C VAL A 51 8.78 5.31 5.43
N HIS A 52 8.56 4.59 4.33
CA HIS A 52 8.44 5.09 2.97
C HIS A 52 6.98 4.99 2.53
N ALA A 53 6.37 6.13 2.27
CA ALA A 53 5.00 6.26 1.84
C ALA A 53 4.96 6.62 0.35
N PHE A 54 4.11 5.93 -0.41
CA PHE A 54 3.93 6.16 -1.83
C PHE A 54 2.56 6.78 -2.07
N SER A 55 2.53 8.09 -2.29
CA SER A 55 1.30 8.85 -2.54
C SER A 55 0.64 8.43 -3.85
N VAL A 56 -0.64 8.07 -3.82
CA VAL A 56 -1.39 7.64 -5.02
C VAL A 56 -2.42 8.65 -5.52
N CYS A 57 -2.64 9.76 -4.81
CA CYS A 57 -3.60 10.81 -5.21
C CYS A 57 -3.01 12.22 -5.18
N ASP A 58 -2.67 12.73 -4.00
CA ASP A 58 -2.19 14.11 -3.81
C ASP A 58 -0.65 14.18 -3.80
N ASP A 59 -0.09 15.36 -3.60
CA ASP A 59 1.36 15.53 -3.62
C ASP A 59 2.00 15.30 -2.23
N PRO A 60 3.28 14.91 -2.15
CA PRO A 60 3.96 14.62 -0.88
C PRO A 60 3.83 15.70 0.18
N ASP A 61 3.89 16.99 -0.19
CA ASP A 61 3.76 18.09 0.76
C ASP A 61 2.38 18.17 1.42
N TYR A 62 1.31 17.85 0.67
CA TYR A 62 -0.04 17.74 1.22
C TYR A 62 -0.05 16.69 2.35
N PHE A 63 0.52 15.52 2.09
CA PHE A 63 0.55 14.45 3.09
C PHE A 63 1.47 14.73 4.26
N HIS A 64 2.61 15.40 4.04
CA HIS A 64 3.45 15.83 5.16
C HIS A 64 2.70 16.78 6.09
N ASN A 65 1.91 17.71 5.54
CA ASN A 65 1.13 18.65 6.34
C ASN A 65 -0.04 17.93 7.04
N PHE A 66 -0.77 17.08 6.33
CA PHE A 66 -1.85 16.27 6.92
C PHE A 66 -1.35 15.39 8.07
N VAL A 67 -0.20 14.73 7.89
CA VAL A 67 0.43 13.93 8.95
C VAL A 67 0.86 14.84 10.11
N GLN A 68 1.41 16.03 9.83
CA GLN A 68 1.79 16.97 10.88
C GLN A 68 0.58 17.38 11.73
N ASP A 69 -0.57 17.69 11.11
CA ASP A 69 -1.79 18.06 11.82
C ASP A 69 -2.26 16.94 12.77
N LEU A 70 -2.16 15.67 12.33
CA LEU A 70 -2.46 14.52 13.18
C LEU A 70 -1.47 14.39 14.35
N LEU A 71 -0.18 14.60 14.10
CA LEU A 71 0.87 14.54 15.14
C LEU A 71 0.71 15.66 16.17
N ASP A 72 0.36 16.87 15.73
CA ASP A 72 0.11 18.02 16.59
C ASP A 72 -1.13 17.81 17.45
N GLY A 73 -2.20 17.26 16.86
CA GLY A 73 -3.39 16.84 17.59
C GLY A 73 -3.12 15.80 18.69
N LEU A 74 -2.15 14.91 18.45
CA LEU A 74 -1.65 13.93 19.43
C LEU A 74 -0.62 14.51 20.40
N LYS A 75 -0.15 15.75 20.19
CA LYS A 75 0.97 16.36 20.92
C LYS A 75 2.22 15.48 20.91
N ALA A 76 2.50 14.85 19.78
CA ALA A 76 3.59 13.89 19.66
C ALA A 76 4.99 14.53 19.75
N GLY A 77 5.11 15.85 19.52
CA GLY A 77 6.37 16.57 19.64
C GLY A 77 7.41 16.18 18.59
N VAL A 78 6.97 15.66 17.44
CA VAL A 78 7.81 15.21 16.33
C VAL A 78 7.39 15.88 15.03
N ASN A 79 8.35 16.11 14.13
CA ASN A 79 8.08 16.63 12.80
C ASN A 79 7.76 15.48 11.83
N SER A 80 6.70 15.61 11.03
CA SER A 80 6.31 14.58 10.05
C SER A 80 7.42 14.29 9.04
N ARG A 81 8.18 15.31 8.62
CA ARG A 81 9.27 15.20 7.64
C ARG A 81 10.49 14.46 8.19
N ASP A 82 10.59 14.29 9.52
CA ASP A 82 11.68 13.54 10.16
C ASP A 82 11.36 12.04 10.29
N ILE A 83 10.08 11.65 10.25
CA ILE A 83 9.64 10.28 10.59
C ILE A 83 9.03 9.50 9.42
N VAL A 84 8.64 10.18 8.33
CA VAL A 84 8.15 9.52 7.11
C VAL A 84 8.75 10.16 5.87
N HIS A 85 9.20 9.34 4.94
CA HIS A 85 9.60 9.77 3.60
C HIS A 85 8.44 9.53 2.63
N ILE A 86 7.92 10.59 1.99
CA ILE A 86 6.78 10.49 1.09
C ILE A 86 7.25 10.71 -0.35
N GLN A 87 6.99 9.73 -1.21
CA GLN A 87 7.28 9.79 -2.65
C GLN A 87 5.98 9.87 -3.45
N ASN A 88 6.04 10.55 -4.59
CA ASN A 88 4.91 10.58 -5.50
C ASN A 88 4.86 9.28 -6.32
N ALA A 89 3.75 8.55 -6.21
CA ALA A 89 3.45 7.33 -6.96
C ALA A 89 2.08 7.40 -7.66
N LYS A 90 1.52 8.61 -7.83
CA LYS A 90 0.20 8.79 -8.46
C LYS A 90 0.20 8.44 -9.94
N GLY A 91 1.37 8.45 -10.58
CA GLY A 91 1.50 8.21 -12.02
C GLY A 91 0.68 9.23 -12.81
N ILE A 92 -0.20 8.74 -13.68
CA ILE A 92 -1.11 9.59 -14.47
C ILE A 92 -2.30 10.15 -13.66
N GLY A 93 -2.47 9.72 -12.41
CA GLY A 93 -3.45 10.26 -11.45
C GLY A 93 -4.14 9.20 -10.61
N TYR A 94 -4.98 9.64 -9.68
CA TYR A 94 -5.69 8.74 -8.76
C TYR A 94 -6.58 7.74 -9.50
N ALA A 95 -6.50 6.46 -9.12
CA ALA A 95 -7.22 5.34 -9.73
C ALA A 95 -7.06 5.17 -11.26
N MET A 96 -6.12 5.88 -11.89
CA MET A 96 -5.78 5.75 -13.31
C MET A 96 -4.44 5.05 -13.44
N ASN A 97 -4.30 4.12 -14.40
CA ASN A 97 -3.09 3.32 -14.53
C ASN A 97 -2.46 3.41 -15.91
N THR A 98 -1.14 3.33 -15.95
CA THR A 98 -0.42 3.03 -17.19
C THR A 98 -0.46 1.52 -17.48
N SER A 99 -0.17 1.14 -18.72
CA SER A 99 -0.04 -0.26 -19.12
C SER A 99 1.04 -0.98 -18.31
N GLU A 100 2.13 -0.29 -17.97
CA GLU A 100 3.25 -0.82 -17.20
C GLU A 100 2.86 -1.08 -15.74
N GLU A 101 2.09 -0.18 -15.11
CA GLU A 101 1.59 -0.37 -13.74
C GLU A 101 0.67 -1.59 -13.66
N LEU A 102 -0.24 -1.77 -14.63
CA LEU A 102 -1.14 -2.92 -14.66
C LEU A 102 -0.39 -4.23 -14.95
N LYS A 103 0.59 -4.19 -15.87
CA LYS A 103 1.45 -5.33 -16.16
C LYS A 103 2.25 -5.74 -14.93
N PHE A 104 2.79 -4.78 -14.17
CA PHE A 104 3.50 -5.05 -12.93
C PHE A 104 2.61 -5.73 -11.88
N VAL A 105 1.37 -5.27 -11.69
CA VAL A 105 0.42 -5.93 -10.76
C VAL A 105 0.22 -7.40 -11.13
N LYS A 106 0.08 -7.70 -12.42
CA LYS A 106 -0.04 -9.06 -12.95
C LYS A 106 1.23 -9.88 -12.70
N GLU A 107 2.41 -9.32 -12.97
CA GLU A 107 3.70 -9.98 -12.75
C GLU A 107 3.96 -10.30 -11.26
N ILE A 108 3.64 -9.39 -10.34
CA ILE A 108 3.75 -9.64 -8.89
C ILE A 108 2.81 -10.77 -8.47
N ALA A 109 1.57 -10.79 -8.95
CA ALA A 109 0.63 -11.86 -8.65
C ALA A 109 1.13 -13.22 -9.15
N GLU A 110 1.67 -13.29 -10.37
CA GLU A 110 2.25 -14.53 -10.92
C GLU A 110 3.50 -14.98 -10.19
N ALA A 111 4.38 -14.06 -9.80
CA ALA A 111 5.66 -14.38 -9.17
C ALA A 111 5.53 -14.76 -7.69
N THR A 112 4.55 -14.19 -6.99
CA THR A 112 4.47 -14.28 -5.51
C THR A 112 3.20 -14.94 -5.00
N GLY A 113 2.16 -15.07 -5.83
CA GLY A 113 0.81 -15.45 -5.40
C GLY A 113 0.07 -14.36 -4.63
N VAL A 114 0.68 -13.18 -4.42
CA VAL A 114 0.08 -12.03 -3.75
C VAL A 114 -0.53 -11.09 -4.77
N VAL A 115 -1.83 -10.84 -4.65
CA VAL A 115 -2.55 -9.96 -5.58
C VAL A 115 -2.64 -8.56 -5.00
N LEU A 116 -1.99 -7.60 -5.67
CA LEU A 116 -2.06 -6.19 -5.32
C LEU A 116 -3.17 -5.50 -6.10
N ASP A 117 -3.81 -4.52 -5.47
CA ASP A 117 -4.82 -3.70 -6.16
C ASP A 117 -4.15 -2.62 -7.03
N PRO A 118 -4.74 -2.26 -8.18
CA PRO A 118 -4.13 -1.30 -9.10
C PRO A 118 -4.25 0.16 -8.65
N VAL A 119 -5.07 0.47 -7.63
CA VAL A 119 -5.31 1.85 -7.18
C VAL A 119 -4.32 2.28 -6.11
N TYR A 120 -3.99 1.40 -5.16
CA TYR A 120 -3.13 1.70 -4.00
C TYR A 120 -1.88 0.84 -3.95
N SER A 121 -2.01 -0.41 -3.51
CA SER A 121 -0.90 -1.28 -3.16
C SER A 121 -0.03 -1.64 -4.37
N GLY A 122 -0.63 -1.81 -5.54
CA GLY A 122 0.07 -2.03 -6.81
C GLY A 122 0.92 -0.83 -7.21
N LYS A 123 0.40 0.39 -7.10
CA LYS A 123 1.16 1.63 -7.39
C LYS A 123 2.33 1.82 -6.42
N ALA A 124 2.08 1.59 -5.13
CA ALA A 124 3.13 1.69 -4.12
C ALA A 124 4.25 0.67 -4.34
N ALA A 125 3.90 -0.59 -4.61
CA ALA A 125 4.87 -1.63 -4.91
C ALA A 125 5.62 -1.36 -6.23
N TYR A 126 4.92 -0.88 -7.26
CA TYR A 126 5.52 -0.51 -8.54
C TYR A 126 6.57 0.60 -8.36
N ALA A 127 6.19 1.68 -7.67
CA ALA A 127 7.09 2.79 -7.39
C ALA A 127 8.28 2.38 -6.50
N LEU A 128 8.05 1.52 -5.50
CA LEU A 128 9.12 0.96 -4.67
C LEU A 128 10.13 0.17 -5.51
N VAL A 129 9.65 -0.80 -6.30
CA VAL A 129 10.52 -1.65 -7.13
C VAL A 129 11.25 -0.81 -8.18
N LYS A 130 10.59 0.19 -8.76
CA LYS A 130 11.22 1.16 -9.65
C LYS A 130 12.34 1.93 -8.96
N ASP A 131 12.12 2.48 -7.77
CA ASP A 131 13.15 3.19 -6.99
C ASP A 131 14.31 2.26 -6.59
N ILE A 132 14.03 0.99 -6.28
CA ILE A 132 15.07 -0.02 -6.01
C ILE A 132 15.95 -0.24 -7.25
N ASN A 133 15.34 -0.38 -8.42
CA ASN A 133 16.07 -0.62 -9.68
C ASN A 133 16.85 0.61 -10.14
N GLU A 134 16.31 1.81 -9.96
CA GLU A 134 16.95 3.08 -10.34
C GLU A 134 18.05 3.48 -9.35
N ASN A 135 17.91 3.13 -8.06
CA ASN A 135 18.83 3.52 -7.00
C ASN A 135 19.34 2.31 -6.19
N PRO A 136 20.01 1.31 -6.80
CA PRO A 136 20.34 0.05 -6.12
C PRO A 136 21.21 0.22 -4.88
N LYS A 137 22.17 1.16 -4.89
CA LYS A 137 23.04 1.44 -3.72
C LYS A 137 22.27 1.96 -2.50
N LYS A 138 21.12 2.62 -2.70
CA LYS A 138 20.27 3.11 -1.60
C LYS A 138 19.65 1.95 -0.81
N TRP A 139 19.40 0.84 -1.50
CA TRP A 139 18.64 -0.31 -1.00
C TRP A 139 19.50 -1.55 -0.74
N GLU A 140 20.79 -1.50 -1.07
CA GLU A 140 21.72 -2.60 -0.88
C GLU A 140 21.76 -3.09 0.59
N GLY A 141 21.53 -4.39 0.78
CA GLY A 141 21.53 -5.05 2.09
C GLY A 141 20.32 -4.74 2.98
N ARG A 142 19.37 -3.91 2.52
CA ARG A 142 18.21 -3.48 3.33
C ARG A 142 17.07 -4.49 3.23
N LYS A 143 16.41 -4.74 4.37
CA LYS A 143 15.18 -5.56 4.44
C LYS A 143 13.96 -4.67 4.55
N ILE A 144 13.05 -4.78 3.57
CA ILE A 144 11.87 -3.93 3.45
C ILE A 144 10.62 -4.73 3.79
N LEU A 145 9.83 -4.24 4.74
CA LEU A 145 8.48 -4.74 5.02
C LEU A 145 7.46 -3.95 4.21
N PHE A 146 6.83 -4.57 3.22
CA PHE A 146 5.74 -3.95 2.48
C PHE A 146 4.40 -4.20 3.17
N ILE A 147 3.69 -3.13 3.56
CA ILE A 147 2.38 -3.20 4.21
C ILE A 147 1.30 -3.30 3.13
N HIS A 148 0.85 -4.52 2.86
CA HIS A 148 -0.26 -4.75 1.95
C HIS A 148 -1.60 -4.45 2.63
N THR A 149 -2.16 -3.27 2.33
CA THR A 149 -3.40 -2.75 2.95
C THR A 149 -4.70 -3.29 2.32
N GLY A 150 -4.64 -4.39 1.57
CA GLY A 150 -5.78 -4.93 0.82
C GLY A 150 -6.10 -4.15 -0.46
N GLY A 151 -7.39 -3.93 -0.74
CA GLY A 151 -7.88 -3.20 -1.92
C GLY A 151 -8.27 -4.08 -3.11
N LEU A 152 -8.23 -5.40 -2.97
CA LEU A 152 -8.38 -6.38 -4.06
C LEU A 152 -9.56 -6.11 -5.01
N LEU A 153 -10.69 -5.64 -4.49
CA LEU A 153 -11.89 -5.34 -5.29
C LEU A 153 -11.66 -4.22 -6.32
N GLY A 154 -10.64 -3.37 -6.15
CA GLY A 154 -10.24 -2.37 -7.15
C GLY A 154 -9.77 -2.96 -8.49
N LEU A 155 -9.54 -4.29 -8.57
CA LEU A 155 -9.29 -4.97 -9.84
C LEU A 155 -10.50 -4.97 -10.77
N TYR A 156 -11.73 -4.98 -10.22
CA TYR A 156 -12.95 -5.03 -11.05
C TYR A 156 -13.05 -3.82 -11.98
N ASP A 157 -12.62 -2.64 -11.52
CA ASP A 157 -12.59 -1.42 -12.32
C ASP A 157 -11.57 -1.45 -13.46
N LYS A 158 -10.65 -2.42 -13.44
CA LYS A 158 -9.55 -2.55 -14.41
C LYS A 158 -9.65 -3.78 -15.28
N VAL A 159 -10.75 -4.54 -15.23
CA VAL A 159 -10.93 -5.79 -15.98
C VAL A 159 -10.65 -5.62 -17.48
N ASP A 160 -11.25 -4.61 -18.12
CA ASP A 160 -11.07 -4.41 -19.57
C ASP A 160 -9.63 -4.06 -19.93
N GLN A 161 -8.95 -3.25 -19.09
CA GLN A 161 -7.55 -2.88 -19.30
C GLN A 161 -6.62 -4.07 -19.04
N LEU A 162 -6.92 -4.87 -18.02
CA LEU A 162 -6.17 -6.07 -17.65
C LEU A 162 -6.36 -7.20 -18.65
N GLY A 163 -7.53 -7.29 -19.32
CA GLY A 163 -7.85 -8.33 -20.29
C GLY A 163 -6.79 -8.49 -21.38
N SER A 164 -6.09 -7.42 -21.75
CA SER A 164 -4.97 -7.46 -22.69
C SER A 164 -3.73 -8.22 -22.19
N PHE A 165 -3.56 -8.36 -20.88
CA PHE A 165 -2.41 -8.99 -20.21
C PHE A 165 -2.71 -10.39 -19.66
N VAL A 166 -3.95 -10.62 -19.22
CA VAL A 166 -4.41 -11.91 -18.67
C VAL A 166 -5.07 -12.74 -19.77
N GLY A 167 -4.25 -13.33 -20.65
CA GLY A 167 -4.55 -14.39 -21.63
C GLY A 167 -6.01 -14.66 -22.04
N ASN A 168 -6.39 -15.94 -22.09
CA ASN A 168 -7.77 -16.35 -22.44
C ASN A 168 -8.67 -16.26 -21.20
N TRP A 169 -9.00 -15.06 -20.76
CA TRP A 169 -10.04 -14.85 -19.76
C TRP A 169 -11.39 -14.66 -20.44
N GLN A 170 -12.40 -15.31 -19.88
CA GLN A 170 -13.80 -15.09 -20.26
C GLN A 170 -14.50 -14.44 -19.07
N ARG A 171 -15.23 -13.36 -19.33
CA ARG A 171 -16.15 -12.80 -18.34
C ARG A 171 -17.18 -13.89 -18.01
N MET A 172 -17.25 -14.28 -16.75
CA MET A 172 -18.31 -15.18 -16.31
C MET A 172 -19.61 -14.38 -16.26
N ASP A 173 -20.52 -14.65 -17.18
CA ASP A 173 -21.87 -14.13 -17.11
C ASP A 173 -22.58 -14.80 -15.93
N VAL A 174 -22.61 -14.10 -14.80
CA VAL A 174 -23.40 -14.51 -13.64
C VAL A 174 -24.84 -14.15 -13.94
N ASN A 175 -25.59 -15.09 -14.51
CA ASN A 175 -27.03 -14.94 -14.64
C ASN A 175 -27.62 -14.72 -13.23
N GLU A 176 -28.28 -13.58 -13.00
CA GLU A 176 -29.14 -13.35 -11.83
C GLU A 176 -30.26 -14.39 -11.85
N SER A 177 -29.98 -15.59 -11.38
CA SER A 177 -30.86 -16.76 -11.50
C SER A 177 -31.47 -17.17 -10.17
N VAL A 178 -31.48 -16.26 -9.18
CA VAL A 178 -32.36 -16.38 -8.01
C VAL A 178 -33.43 -15.29 -8.12
N PRO A 179 -34.65 -15.63 -8.55
CA PRO A 179 -35.79 -14.72 -8.47
C PRO A 179 -35.96 -14.27 -7.02
N ARG A 180 -36.02 -12.95 -6.81
CA ARG A 180 -36.32 -12.34 -5.51
C ARG A 180 -37.68 -12.83 -5.03
N GLN A 181 -37.75 -13.58 -3.93
CA GLN A 181 -39.01 -14.16 -3.47
C GLN A 181 -39.90 -13.22 -2.63
N ASP A 182 -39.40 -12.08 -2.14
CA ASP A 182 -40.12 -11.35 -1.08
C ASP A 182 -39.80 -9.86 -0.90
N GLY A 183 -39.25 -9.17 -1.91
CA GLY A 183 -39.36 -7.71 -2.03
C GLY A 183 -38.77 -6.84 -0.90
N THR A 184 -37.98 -7.41 0.03
CA THR A 184 -37.36 -6.65 1.12
C THR A 184 -35.90 -7.08 1.30
N GLY A 185 -34.94 -6.25 0.86
CA GLY A 185 -33.53 -6.56 1.02
C GLY A 185 -32.58 -5.42 0.63
N LYS A 186 -31.62 -5.16 1.51
CA LYS A 186 -30.70 -4.00 1.58
C LYS A 186 -29.64 -3.93 0.47
N MET A 187 -29.20 -2.69 0.23
CA MET A 187 -27.99 -2.29 -0.47
C MET A 187 -26.74 -2.99 0.10
N PHE A 188 -26.05 -3.73 -0.77
CA PHE A 188 -24.59 -3.71 -0.84
C PHE A 188 -24.22 -3.38 -2.28
#